data_AF-A0A2V8ISH6-F1
#
_entry.id   AF-A0A2V8ISH6-F1
#
_cell.length_a   1.000
_cell.length_b   1.000
_cell.length_c   1.000
_cell.angle_alpha   90.00
_cell.angle_beta   90.00
_cell.angle_gamma   90.00
#
_symmetry.space_group_name_H-M   'P 1'
#
loop_
_entity.id
_entity.type
_entity.pdbx_description
1 polymer ?
#
loop_
_entity_poly.entity_id
_entity_poly.type
_entity_poly.pdbx_seq_one_letter_code
_entity_poly.pdbx_strand_id
1 'polypeptide(L)'
;RFRGDLRLFNGGPELLEQHTRRPCFGVLPYIESLRIDQEDSVSLDERAVPHGAFRVGVIRLPHISNYTDFNALETIPDVAVEYLTEPTAAVDLLIIPGTKNTISDLQWLYERGFKPLLFQTLERGGWVLGICGGYQMLGRKISDPFGVEEGGCLEGLRLLPAETELGREKVTVQSQGCSFLGTSVSGYEIHMGRTEPVESVDPFIRKQDGTADGIVCGRIAGTYFHGLFDNPEFTQEFLSLVAKSRRLTWRPPNFRYSKDEQYDRLAAAAIDHLDIDRIYELLQ
;
A
#
# COMPACT_ATOMS: atom_id res chain seq x y z
N ARG A 1 -16.26 -23.56 -6.85
CA ARG A 1 -15.90 -22.49 -7.82
C ARG A 1 -16.84 -22.57 -9.02
N PHE A 2 -18.08 -22.06 -8.88
CA PHE A 2 -18.94 -21.76 -10.02
C PHE A 2 -18.41 -20.47 -10.63
N ARG A 3 -17.63 -20.56 -11.71
CA ARG A 3 -16.99 -19.39 -12.34
C ARG A 3 -17.98 -18.67 -13.25
N GLY A 4 -18.99 -18.02 -12.66
CA GLY A 4 -19.76 -16.95 -13.31
C GLY A 4 -20.58 -17.26 -14.57
N ASP A 5 -20.77 -18.52 -14.98
CA ASP A 5 -21.68 -18.83 -16.08
C ASP A 5 -23.13 -18.65 -15.61
N LEU A 6 -23.73 -17.52 -16.00
CA LEU A 6 -25.12 -17.16 -15.68
C LEU A 6 -26.11 -18.27 -16.03
N ARG A 7 -25.83 -19.06 -17.08
CA ARG A 7 -26.71 -20.16 -17.51
C ARG A 7 -26.79 -21.30 -16.50
N LEU A 8 -25.77 -21.45 -15.66
CA LEU A 8 -25.75 -22.44 -14.56
C LEU A 8 -26.54 -21.95 -13.34
N PHE A 9 -26.97 -20.69 -13.32
CA PHE A 9 -27.74 -20.07 -12.25
C PHE A 9 -29.22 -19.84 -12.61
N ASN A 10 -29.70 -20.46 -13.70
CA ASN A 10 -31.09 -20.38 -14.14
C ASN A 10 -32.05 -20.81 -13.01
N GLY A 11 -33.00 -19.94 -12.64
CA GLY A 11 -33.96 -20.17 -11.56
C GLY A 11 -33.50 -19.72 -10.16
N GLY A 12 -32.24 -19.27 -10.03
CA GLY A 12 -31.67 -18.80 -8.77
C GLY A 12 -32.34 -17.55 -8.20
N PRO A 13 -32.52 -16.48 -9.01
CA PRO A 13 -33.24 -15.28 -8.59
C PRO A 13 -34.64 -15.58 -8.06
N GLU A 14 -35.44 -16.34 -8.81
CA GLU A 14 -36.82 -16.67 -8.44
C GLU A 14 -36.90 -17.46 -7.13
N LEU A 15 -35.95 -18.38 -6.92
CA LEU A 15 -35.83 -19.13 -5.67
C LEU A 15 -35.47 -18.22 -4.49
N LEU A 16 -34.52 -17.30 -4.67
CA LEU A 16 -34.16 -16.33 -3.65
C LEU A 16 -35.34 -15.40 -3.31
N GLU A 17 -36.08 -14.92 -4.29
CA GLU A 17 -37.26 -14.08 -4.08
C GLU A 17 -38.36 -14.83 -3.32
N GLN A 18 -38.63 -16.10 -3.66
CA GLN A 18 -39.62 -16.92 -2.96
C GLN A 18 -39.26 -17.15 -1.48
N HIS A 19 -37.98 -17.42 -1.19
CA HIS A 19 -37.52 -17.69 0.16
C HIS A 19 -37.38 -16.44 1.01
N THR A 20 -36.85 -15.35 0.44
CA THR A 20 -36.55 -14.12 1.18
C THR A 20 -37.71 -13.12 1.18
N ARG A 21 -38.68 -13.30 0.26
CA ARG A 21 -39.76 -12.34 -0.03
C ARG A 21 -39.24 -10.95 -0.38
N ARG A 22 -38.02 -10.86 -0.93
CA ARG A 22 -37.39 -9.61 -1.38
C ARG A 22 -37.12 -9.71 -2.88
N PRO A 23 -37.28 -8.60 -3.63
CA PRO A 23 -36.97 -8.59 -5.06
C PRO A 23 -35.47 -8.81 -5.30
N CYS A 24 -35.15 -9.51 -6.37
CA CYS A 24 -33.81 -9.67 -6.91
C CYS A 24 -33.60 -8.63 -8.01
N PHE A 25 -32.58 -7.78 -7.86
CA PHE A 25 -32.28 -6.71 -8.81
C PHE A 25 -31.33 -7.15 -9.93
N GLY A 26 -31.10 -8.45 -10.12
CA GLY A 26 -30.20 -8.98 -11.15
C GLY A 26 -29.09 -9.86 -10.60
N VAL A 27 -28.26 -10.37 -11.50
CA VAL A 27 -27.16 -11.30 -11.20
C VAL A 27 -25.89 -10.79 -11.86
N LEU A 28 -24.94 -10.31 -11.06
CA LEU A 28 -23.64 -9.87 -11.54
C LEU A 28 -22.75 -11.09 -11.86
N PRO A 29 -22.34 -11.30 -13.12
CA PRO A 29 -21.45 -12.40 -13.45
C PRO A 29 -20.06 -12.21 -12.86
N TYR A 30 -19.29 -13.30 -12.81
CA TYR A 30 -17.87 -13.21 -12.45
C TYR A 30 -17.11 -12.47 -13.56
N ILE A 31 -16.53 -11.32 -13.22
CA ILE A 31 -15.76 -10.51 -14.17
C ILE A 31 -14.32 -11.04 -14.21
N GLU A 32 -13.95 -11.67 -15.31
CA GLU A 32 -12.60 -12.21 -15.48
C GLU A 32 -11.55 -11.10 -15.41
N SER A 33 -10.46 -11.39 -14.69
CA SER A 33 -9.31 -10.48 -14.55
C SER A 33 -9.69 -9.08 -14.03
N LEU A 34 -10.77 -8.96 -13.25
CA LEU A 34 -11.03 -7.75 -12.48
C LEU A 34 -9.99 -7.64 -11.35
N ARG A 35 -9.42 -6.45 -11.18
CA ARG A 35 -8.44 -6.14 -10.14
C ARG A 35 -8.93 -4.91 -9.39
N ILE A 36 -9.79 -5.11 -8.41
CA ILE A 36 -10.22 -4.06 -7.49
C ILE A 36 -9.59 -4.31 -6.12
N ASP A 37 -9.52 -3.26 -5.32
CA ASP A 37 -9.00 -3.36 -3.96
C ASP A 37 -9.86 -4.36 -3.15
N GLN A 38 -9.20 -5.32 -2.49
CA GLN A 38 -9.88 -6.33 -1.71
C GLN A 38 -10.25 -5.78 -0.33
N GLU A 39 -11.49 -6.01 0.08
CA GLU A 39 -12.01 -5.58 1.39
C GLU A 39 -11.51 -6.49 2.52
N ASP A 40 -11.40 -7.81 2.27
CA ASP A 40 -10.88 -8.80 3.21
C ASP A 40 -9.55 -9.39 2.70
N SER A 41 -8.55 -9.43 3.57
CA SER A 41 -7.12 -9.67 3.33
C SER A 41 -6.73 -11.10 2.92
N VAL A 42 -7.55 -11.79 2.12
CA VAL A 42 -7.38 -13.22 1.84
C VAL A 42 -7.47 -13.50 0.35
N SER A 43 -6.47 -13.06 -0.42
CA SER A 43 -6.00 -13.88 -1.55
C SER A 43 -4.57 -13.56 -1.91
N LEU A 44 -3.65 -14.18 -1.17
CA LEU A 44 -2.29 -14.43 -1.65
C LEU A 44 -2.35 -15.67 -2.53
N ASP A 45 -2.68 -15.52 -3.81
CA ASP A 45 -2.39 -16.58 -4.78
C ASP A 45 -0.86 -16.70 -4.87
N GLU A 46 -0.31 -17.83 -4.43
CA GLU A 46 1.11 -18.15 -4.50
C GLU A 46 1.55 -18.17 -5.98
N ARG A 47 1.97 -17.02 -6.50
CA ARG A 47 2.57 -16.91 -7.83
C ARG A 47 4.02 -17.37 -7.75
N ALA A 48 4.39 -18.30 -8.63
CA ALA A 48 5.79 -18.66 -8.80
C ALA A 48 6.58 -17.41 -9.22
N VAL A 49 7.61 -17.06 -8.44
CA VAL A 49 8.47 -15.90 -8.70
C VAL A 49 9.38 -16.21 -9.89
N PRO A 50 9.30 -15.46 -11.02
CA PRO A 50 10.17 -15.68 -12.16
C PRO A 50 11.65 -15.45 -11.80
N HIS A 51 12.55 -16.23 -12.41
CA HIS A 51 13.98 -15.99 -12.28
C HIS A 51 14.35 -14.63 -12.89
N GLY A 52 15.00 -13.76 -12.11
CA GLY A 52 15.36 -12.40 -12.55
C GLY A 52 14.28 -11.35 -12.33
N ALA A 53 13.15 -11.70 -11.68
CA ALA A 53 12.14 -10.73 -11.26
C ALA A 53 12.70 -9.71 -10.25
N PHE A 54 12.18 -8.49 -10.30
CA PHE A 54 12.44 -7.46 -9.31
C PHE A 54 11.70 -7.80 -8.02
N ARG A 55 12.41 -7.90 -6.89
CA ARG A 55 11.83 -8.39 -5.64
C ARG A 55 11.47 -7.24 -4.69
N VAL A 56 10.19 -7.17 -4.34
CA VAL A 56 9.67 -6.27 -3.30
C VAL A 56 9.27 -7.09 -2.09
N GLY A 57 9.85 -6.78 -0.93
CA GLY A 57 9.41 -7.31 0.35
C GLY A 57 8.52 -6.29 1.06
N VAL A 58 7.30 -6.65 1.42
CA VAL A 58 6.43 -5.84 2.28
C VAL A 58 6.36 -6.53 3.63
N ILE A 59 6.77 -5.87 4.72
CA ILE A 59 6.71 -6.50 6.04
C ILE A 59 5.26 -6.59 6.49
N ARG A 60 4.78 -7.81 6.75
CA ARG A 60 3.40 -8.06 7.18
C ARG A 60 3.28 -7.80 8.68
N LEU A 61 3.12 -6.53 9.03
CA LEU A 61 2.92 -6.09 10.40
C LEU A 61 1.62 -6.69 10.99
N PRO A 62 1.58 -7.00 12.30
CA PRO A 62 0.38 -7.49 12.98
C PRO A 62 -0.85 -6.59 12.80
N HIS A 63 -0.65 -5.26 12.84
CA HIS A 63 -1.73 -4.28 12.71
C HIS A 63 -1.64 -3.48 11.40
N ILE A 64 -1.14 -4.11 10.33
CA ILE A 64 -1.03 -3.51 9.00
C ILE A 64 -2.33 -2.81 8.58
N SER A 65 -2.18 -1.65 7.96
CA SER A 65 -3.26 -0.84 7.40
C SER A 65 -2.96 -0.50 5.95
N ASN A 66 -3.98 -0.03 5.21
CA ASN A 66 -3.84 0.43 3.83
C ASN A 66 -3.11 -0.58 2.94
N TYR A 67 -3.45 -1.87 3.09
CA TYR A 67 -2.85 -2.99 2.34
C TYR A 67 -2.83 -2.77 0.82
N THR A 68 -3.83 -2.01 0.34
CA THR A 68 -4.06 -1.64 -1.05
C THR A 68 -3.00 -0.72 -1.65
N ASP A 69 -2.11 -0.12 -0.85
CA ASP A 69 -1.01 0.72 -1.34
C ASP A 69 -0.05 -0.05 -2.26
N PHE A 70 0.02 -1.38 -2.12
CA PHE A 70 0.96 -2.22 -2.84
C PHE A 70 0.33 -2.97 -4.02
N ASN A 71 -1.00 -2.90 -4.18
CA ASN A 71 -1.72 -3.60 -5.25
C ASN A 71 -1.17 -3.23 -6.62
N ALA A 72 -0.83 -1.95 -6.85
CA ALA A 72 -0.24 -1.51 -8.10
C ALA A 72 1.07 -2.26 -8.41
N LEU A 73 1.92 -2.53 -7.42
CA LEU A 73 3.17 -3.28 -7.61
C LEU A 73 2.91 -4.74 -8.03
N GLU A 74 1.88 -5.39 -7.47
CA GLU A 74 1.51 -6.77 -7.80
C GLU A 74 0.99 -6.96 -9.23
N THR A 75 0.61 -5.86 -9.88
CA THR A 75 0.12 -5.86 -11.25
C THR A 75 1.24 -5.69 -12.28
N ILE A 76 2.43 -5.24 -11.87
CA ILE A 76 3.55 -4.98 -12.78
C ILE A 76 4.19 -6.32 -13.19
N PRO A 77 4.31 -6.60 -14.51
CA PRO A 77 5.04 -7.77 -14.98
C PRO A 77 6.47 -7.82 -14.45
N ASP A 78 6.94 -9.03 -14.10
CA ASP A 78 8.29 -9.28 -13.57
C ASP A 78 8.62 -8.56 -12.25
N VAL A 79 7.61 -8.07 -11.52
CA VAL A 79 7.72 -7.65 -10.12
C VAL A 79 7.12 -8.73 -9.23
N ALA A 80 7.91 -9.19 -8.25
CA ALA A 80 7.49 -10.16 -7.26
C ALA A 80 7.34 -9.47 -5.90
N VAL A 81 6.10 -9.28 -5.48
CA VAL A 81 5.75 -8.75 -4.15
C VAL A 81 5.58 -9.92 -3.18
N GLU A 82 6.33 -9.89 -2.08
CA GLU A 82 6.31 -10.91 -1.03
C GLU A 82 5.99 -10.27 0.32
N TYR A 83 4.95 -10.76 0.98
CA TYR A 83 4.57 -10.30 2.32
C TYR A 83 5.32 -11.09 3.39
N LEU A 84 6.27 -10.43 4.06
CA LEU A 84 7.23 -11.07 4.96
C LEU A 84 6.68 -11.11 6.39
N THR A 85 6.48 -12.33 6.92
CA THR A 85 6.22 -12.55 8.36
C THR A 85 7.49 -12.87 9.15
N GLU A 86 8.58 -13.21 8.46
CA GLU A 86 9.90 -13.53 9.02
C GLU A 86 11.00 -12.86 8.18
N PRO A 87 12.18 -12.57 8.74
CA PRO A 87 13.24 -11.80 8.07
C PRO A 87 14.11 -12.67 7.12
N THR A 88 13.49 -13.41 6.21
CA THR A 88 14.16 -14.48 5.43
C THR A 88 14.46 -14.12 3.97
N ALA A 89 13.82 -13.08 3.42
CA ALA A 89 13.86 -12.80 1.98
C ALA A 89 14.95 -11.78 1.58
N ALA A 90 15.74 -12.13 0.57
CA ALA A 90 16.63 -11.20 -0.11
C ALA A 90 15.85 -10.37 -1.14
N VAL A 91 15.53 -9.12 -0.81
CA VAL A 91 14.72 -8.23 -1.67
C VAL A 91 15.52 -7.05 -2.20
N ASP A 92 15.03 -6.42 -3.27
CA ASP A 92 15.62 -5.22 -3.87
C ASP A 92 15.04 -3.94 -3.26
N LEU A 93 13.75 -3.97 -2.93
CA LEU A 93 13.02 -2.96 -2.17
C LEU A 93 12.35 -3.61 -0.96
N LEU A 94 12.64 -3.12 0.25
CA LEU A 94 11.98 -3.54 1.48
C LEU A 94 11.09 -2.42 1.99
N ILE A 95 9.81 -2.72 2.23
CA ILE A 95 8.79 -1.76 2.63
C ILE A 95 8.30 -2.07 4.04
N ILE A 96 8.29 -1.07 4.91
CA ILE A 96 7.53 -1.09 6.16
C ILE A 96 6.22 -0.31 5.91
N PRO A 97 5.06 -0.99 5.89
CA PRO A 97 3.79 -0.36 5.55
C PRO A 97 3.23 0.48 6.70
N GLY A 98 2.08 1.13 6.46
CA GLY A 98 1.31 1.77 7.51
C GLY A 98 0.73 0.76 8.51
N THR A 99 0.54 1.19 9.75
CA THR A 99 -0.07 0.38 10.81
C THR A 99 -1.03 1.22 11.65
N LYS A 100 -2.01 0.55 12.28
CA LYS A 100 -2.91 1.16 13.27
C LYS A 100 -2.31 1.20 14.69
N ASN A 101 -1.18 0.55 14.91
CA ASN A 101 -0.50 0.50 16.20
C ASN A 101 1.02 0.47 16.00
N THR A 102 1.59 1.66 15.91
CA THR A 102 2.98 1.91 15.52
C THR A 102 3.98 1.42 16.56
N ILE A 103 3.75 1.70 17.84
CA ILE A 103 4.70 1.32 18.90
C ILE A 103 4.72 -0.19 19.09
N SER A 104 3.55 -0.83 19.12
CA SER A 104 3.43 -2.29 19.28
C SER A 104 4.05 -3.05 18.10
N ASP A 105 3.77 -2.60 16.87
CA ASP A 105 4.34 -3.23 15.67
C ASP A 105 5.85 -2.98 15.54
N LEU A 106 6.36 -1.84 16.01
CA LEU A 106 7.81 -1.60 16.08
C LEU A 106 8.48 -2.56 17.07
N GLN A 107 7.87 -2.78 18.24
CA GLN A 107 8.35 -3.77 19.20
C GLN A 107 8.37 -5.17 18.57
N TRP A 108 7.31 -5.54 17.84
CA TRP A 108 7.25 -6.80 17.11
C TRP A 108 8.37 -6.92 16.06
N LEU A 109 8.69 -5.85 15.31
CA LEU A 109 9.81 -5.87 14.35
C LEU A 109 11.16 -6.15 15.03
N TYR A 110 11.37 -5.61 16.23
CA TYR A 110 12.56 -5.89 17.03
C TYR A 110 12.60 -7.35 17.48
N GLU A 111 11.51 -7.86 18.05
CA GLU A 111 11.40 -9.23 18.54
C GLU A 111 11.59 -10.27 17.43
N ARG A 112 11.10 -9.97 16.22
CA ARG A 112 11.26 -10.82 15.03
C ARG A 112 12.59 -10.66 14.30
N GLY A 113 13.42 -9.71 14.70
CA GLY A 113 14.75 -9.52 14.08
C GLY A 113 14.70 -8.92 12.66
N PHE A 114 13.72 -8.07 12.35
CA PHE A 114 13.67 -7.37 11.06
C PHE A 114 14.74 -6.28 10.92
N LYS A 115 15.23 -5.71 12.02
CA LYS A 115 16.24 -4.65 11.97
C LYS A 115 17.52 -5.08 11.22
N PRO A 116 18.13 -6.24 11.51
CA PRO A 116 19.21 -6.78 10.69
C PRO A 116 18.89 -6.91 9.20
N LEU A 117 17.67 -7.31 8.83
CA LEU A 117 17.27 -7.45 7.41
C LEU A 117 17.25 -6.10 6.69
N LEU A 118 16.82 -5.02 7.36
CA LEU A 118 16.86 -3.67 6.80
C LEU A 118 18.30 -3.27 6.44
N PHE A 119 19.25 -3.48 7.37
CA PHE A 119 20.67 -3.21 7.12
C PHE A 119 21.24 -4.09 6.02
N GLN A 120 20.93 -5.40 6.02
CA GLN A 120 21.39 -6.32 4.97
C GLN A 120 20.88 -5.91 3.58
N THR A 121 19.62 -5.45 3.49
CA THR A 121 19.03 -4.93 2.25
C THR A 121 19.82 -3.72 1.75
N LEU A 122 20.14 -2.79 2.66
CA LEU A 122 20.96 -1.62 2.35
C LEU A 122 22.39 -2.03 1.96
N GLU A 123 23.06 -2.93 2.65
CA GLU A 123 24.41 -3.39 2.30
C GLU A 123 24.48 -3.97 0.88
N ARG A 124 23.39 -4.62 0.44
CA ARG A 124 23.28 -5.21 -0.90
C ARG A 124 22.96 -4.21 -2.00
N GLY A 125 22.79 -2.93 -1.70
CA GLY A 125 22.42 -1.92 -2.71
C GLY A 125 20.91 -1.69 -2.84
N GLY A 126 20.08 -2.34 -2.02
CA GLY A 126 18.62 -2.21 -2.04
C GLY A 126 18.11 -0.95 -1.37
N TRP A 127 16.79 -0.76 -1.38
CA TRP A 127 16.13 0.38 -0.76
C TRP A 127 15.24 -0.05 0.40
N VAL A 128 15.08 0.86 1.36
CA VAL A 128 14.12 0.75 2.45
C VAL A 128 13.14 1.90 2.36
N LEU A 129 11.84 1.60 2.31
CA LEU A 129 10.76 2.58 2.26
C LEU A 129 9.81 2.39 3.45
N GLY A 130 9.58 3.44 4.23
CA GLY A 130 8.55 3.47 5.27
C GLY A 130 7.35 4.27 4.81
N ILE A 131 6.13 3.75 5.00
CA ILE A 131 4.89 4.48 4.70
C ILE A 131 4.11 4.69 5.99
N CYS A 132 3.71 5.92 6.28
CA CYS A 132 2.95 6.32 7.46
C CYS A 132 3.59 5.78 8.76
N GLY A 133 2.94 4.86 9.49
CA GLY A 133 3.55 4.22 10.67
C GLY A 133 4.94 3.63 10.40
N GLY A 134 5.16 3.04 9.21
CA GLY A 134 6.48 2.56 8.82
C GLY A 134 7.53 3.66 8.65
N TYR A 135 7.14 4.86 8.21
CA TYR A 135 8.04 6.02 8.19
C TYR A 135 8.42 6.43 9.61
N GLN A 136 7.44 6.48 10.52
CA GLN A 136 7.68 6.80 11.93
C GLN A 136 8.67 5.82 12.57
N MET A 137 8.51 4.52 12.28
CA MET A 137 9.41 3.45 12.73
C MET A 137 10.85 3.61 12.26
N LEU A 138 11.09 4.18 11.08
CA LEU A 138 12.44 4.41 10.57
C LEU A 138 13.19 5.51 11.35
N GLY A 139 12.47 6.38 12.05
CA GLY A 139 13.05 7.47 12.84
C GLY A 139 13.88 7.03 14.04
N ARG A 140 14.32 8.01 14.83
CA ARG A 140 15.06 7.81 16.08
C ARG A 140 14.15 7.39 17.23
N LYS A 141 12.93 7.91 17.27
CA LYS A 141 12.01 7.74 18.40
C LYS A 141 10.55 7.94 17.97
N ILE A 142 9.65 7.20 18.60
CA ILE A 142 8.20 7.37 18.50
C ILE A 142 7.63 7.52 19.91
N SER A 143 6.79 8.51 20.13
CA SER A 143 6.07 8.71 21.39
C SER A 143 4.58 8.92 21.17
N ASP A 144 3.76 8.24 21.96
CA ASP A 144 2.31 8.43 22.06
C ASP A 144 1.98 8.94 23.48
N PRO A 145 2.17 10.24 23.75
CA PRO A 145 1.90 10.81 25.07
C PRO A 145 0.40 10.88 25.40
N PHE A 146 -0.47 10.71 24.40
CA PHE A 146 -1.92 10.85 24.55
C PHE A 146 -2.68 9.52 24.57
N GLY A 147 -2.00 8.40 24.29
CA GLY A 147 -2.63 7.08 24.23
C GLY A 147 -3.64 7.00 23.09
N VAL A 148 -3.34 7.61 21.94
CA VAL A 148 -4.25 7.55 20.77
C VAL A 148 -4.23 6.18 20.10
N GLU A 149 -3.12 5.45 20.24
CA GLU A 149 -3.03 4.03 19.93
C GLU A 149 -3.06 3.24 21.25
N GLU A 150 -1.89 2.88 21.79
CA GLU A 150 -1.74 2.21 23.09
C GLU A 150 -0.92 3.03 24.10
N GLY A 151 -0.42 4.20 23.69
CA GLY A 151 0.46 5.04 24.50
C GLY A 151 1.91 4.55 24.54
N GLY A 152 2.74 5.33 25.24
CA GLY A 152 4.12 4.95 25.53
C GLY A 152 5.14 5.59 24.61
N CYS A 153 6.35 5.05 24.62
CA CYS A 153 7.49 5.61 23.92
C CYS A 153 8.52 4.53 23.62
N LEU A 154 9.03 4.49 22.39
CA LEU A 154 10.01 3.50 21.95
C LEU A 154 11.06 4.11 21.04
N GLU A 155 12.30 3.60 21.15
CA GLU A 155 13.38 3.93 20.24
C GLU A 155 13.10 3.33 18.86
N GLY A 156 13.06 4.20 17.85
CA GLY A 156 12.88 3.82 16.45
C GLY A 156 14.08 3.07 15.89
N LEU A 157 14.00 2.66 14.62
CA LEU A 157 15.03 1.88 13.95
C LEU A 157 16.34 2.66 13.74
N ARG A 158 16.30 4.00 13.89
CA ARG A 158 17.42 4.95 13.75
C ARG A 158 18.04 4.90 12.35
N LEU A 159 17.20 4.77 11.33
CA LEU A 159 17.58 4.78 9.91
C LEU A 159 17.36 6.14 9.26
N LEU A 160 16.40 6.92 9.78
CA LEU A 160 16.14 8.30 9.38
C LEU A 160 16.37 9.24 10.58
N PRO A 161 16.90 10.45 10.35
CA PRO A 161 17.12 11.44 11.39
C PRO A 161 15.84 12.24 11.65
N ALA A 162 14.83 11.58 12.21
CA ALA A 162 13.57 12.19 12.57
C ALA A 162 12.98 11.59 13.84
N GLU A 163 12.13 12.33 14.51
CA GLU A 163 11.39 11.87 15.69
C GLU A 163 9.90 12.07 15.45
N THR A 164 9.08 11.16 15.98
CA THR A 164 7.63 11.19 15.80
C THR A 164 6.92 11.30 17.13
N GLU A 165 5.97 12.22 17.22
CA GLU A 165 4.97 12.27 18.29
C GLU A 165 3.58 12.01 17.73
N LEU A 166 2.82 11.08 18.31
CA LEU A 166 1.42 10.87 17.98
C LEU A 166 0.57 11.95 18.66
N GLY A 167 -0.13 12.73 17.85
CA GLY A 167 -1.02 13.80 18.30
C GLY A 167 -2.47 13.35 18.44
N ARG A 168 -3.32 14.26 18.96
CA ARG A 168 -4.77 14.03 19.13
C ARG A 168 -5.58 14.26 17.85
N GLU A 169 -5.03 15.04 16.92
CA GLU A 169 -5.73 15.45 15.70
C GLU A 169 -5.32 14.54 14.55
N LYS A 170 -6.32 13.93 13.93
CA LYS A 170 -6.12 13.09 12.75
C LYS A 170 -6.03 13.96 11.51
N VAL A 171 -4.94 13.82 10.76
CA VAL A 171 -4.84 14.33 9.40
C VAL A 171 -5.55 13.34 8.49
N THR A 172 -6.51 13.81 7.69
CA THR A 172 -7.22 13.04 6.66
C THR A 172 -7.44 13.94 5.44
N VAL A 173 -6.48 14.00 4.53
CA VAL A 173 -6.52 14.92 3.38
C VAL A 173 -6.09 14.23 2.10
N GLN A 174 -6.69 14.64 0.98
CA GLN A 174 -6.12 14.37 -0.33
C GLN A 174 -4.92 15.30 -0.52
N SER A 175 -3.85 14.77 -1.10
CA SER A 175 -2.58 15.49 -1.15
C SER A 175 -1.88 15.27 -2.49
N GLN A 176 -1.20 16.31 -2.95
CA GLN A 176 -0.50 16.33 -4.23
C GLN A 176 0.81 17.09 -4.09
N GLY A 177 1.81 16.69 -4.87
CA GLY A 177 3.12 17.30 -4.84
C GLY A 177 4.08 16.77 -5.89
N CYS A 178 5.34 17.14 -5.73
CA CYS A 178 6.46 16.66 -6.52
C CYS A 178 7.35 15.78 -5.64
N SER A 179 7.62 14.55 -6.07
CA SER A 179 8.52 13.64 -5.39
C SER A 179 9.98 14.12 -5.47
N PHE A 180 10.85 13.52 -4.66
CA PHE A 180 12.30 13.72 -4.70
C PHE A 180 12.94 13.33 -6.06
N LEU A 181 12.21 12.62 -6.92
CA LEU A 181 12.61 12.27 -8.28
C LEU A 181 12.17 13.30 -9.33
N GLY A 182 11.46 14.36 -8.93
CA GLY A 182 10.94 15.35 -9.86
C GLY A 182 9.64 14.94 -10.56
N THR A 183 9.04 13.81 -10.16
CA THR A 183 7.76 13.34 -10.71
C THR A 183 6.59 13.87 -9.89
N SER A 184 5.48 14.20 -10.56
CA SER A 184 4.24 14.56 -9.88
C SER A 184 3.64 13.33 -9.22
N VAL A 185 3.13 13.52 -8.00
CA VAL A 185 2.44 12.47 -7.23
C VAL A 185 1.15 13.01 -6.65
N SER A 186 0.13 12.16 -6.66
CA SER A 186 -1.14 12.36 -5.97
C SER A 186 -1.42 11.16 -5.08
N GLY A 187 -2.03 11.42 -3.92
CA GLY A 187 -2.37 10.41 -2.94
C GLY A 187 -3.15 11.02 -1.79
N TYR A 188 -3.04 10.42 -0.61
CA TYR A 188 -3.72 10.91 0.58
C TYR A 188 -2.89 10.68 1.83
N GLU A 189 -3.14 11.51 2.83
CA GLU A 189 -2.51 11.44 4.16
C GLU A 189 -3.59 11.01 5.17
N ILE A 190 -3.32 9.95 5.94
CA ILE A 190 -4.20 9.47 7.02
C ILE A 190 -3.41 9.07 8.27
N HIS A 191 -3.10 10.03 9.13
CA HIS A 191 -2.20 9.78 10.27
C HIS A 191 -2.48 10.68 11.47
N MET A 192 -2.07 10.19 12.65
CA MET A 192 -2.01 10.96 13.90
C MET A 192 -0.61 11.47 14.21
N GLY A 193 0.42 10.83 13.64
CA GLY A 193 1.81 11.16 13.91
C GLY A 193 2.24 12.47 13.26
N ARG A 194 3.06 13.23 13.98
CA ARG A 194 3.81 14.37 13.47
C ARG A 194 5.28 13.99 13.56
N THR A 195 5.93 13.91 12.40
CA THR A 195 7.34 13.52 12.31
C THR A 195 8.17 14.72 11.93
N GLU A 196 9.11 15.08 12.80
CA GLU A 196 9.98 16.24 12.63
C GLU A 196 11.42 15.76 12.37
N PRO A 197 12.09 16.23 11.30
CA PRO A 197 13.51 16.01 11.11
C PRO A 197 14.31 16.65 12.24
N VAL A 198 15.33 15.95 12.74
CA VAL A 198 16.24 16.48 13.77
C VAL A 198 17.53 17.06 13.19
N GLU A 199 17.69 16.98 11.88
CA GLU A 199 18.75 17.63 11.10
C GLU A 199 18.24 17.99 9.70
N SER A 200 19.05 18.74 8.93
CA SER A 200 18.67 19.11 7.56
C SER A 200 18.63 17.89 6.65
N VAL A 201 17.49 17.67 6.01
CA VAL A 201 17.23 16.52 5.13
C VAL A 201 16.48 16.96 3.89
N ASP A 202 16.62 16.17 2.82
CA ASP A 202 15.79 16.34 1.63
C ASP A 202 14.40 15.72 1.87
N PRO A 203 13.32 16.45 1.54
CA PRO A 203 11.99 15.91 1.69
C PRO A 203 11.72 14.85 0.63
N PHE A 204 10.89 13.87 0.98
CA PHE A 204 10.46 12.85 0.02
C PHE A 204 9.48 13.43 -1.02
N ILE A 205 8.58 14.32 -0.56
CA ILE A 205 7.62 15.05 -1.38
C ILE A 205 7.63 16.53 -0.99
N ARG A 206 7.61 17.42 -1.99
CA ARG A 206 7.24 18.83 -1.82
C ARG A 206 5.79 19.01 -2.26
N LYS A 207 4.92 19.34 -1.33
CA LYS A 207 3.48 19.50 -1.56
C LYS A 207 3.18 20.80 -2.30
N GLN A 208 2.03 20.85 -2.97
CA GLN A 208 1.58 22.03 -3.71
C GLN A 208 1.35 23.27 -2.82
N ASP A 209 1.01 23.06 -1.55
CA ASP A 209 0.84 24.13 -0.56
C ASP A 209 2.19 24.69 -0.04
N GLY A 210 3.31 24.20 -0.57
CA GLY A 210 4.67 24.59 -0.20
C GLY A 210 5.24 23.86 1.01
N THR A 211 4.45 23.02 1.68
CA THR A 211 4.93 22.19 2.80
C THR A 211 5.69 20.96 2.29
N ALA A 212 6.48 20.35 3.18
CA ALA A 212 7.23 19.13 2.89
C ALA A 212 6.57 17.92 3.55
N ASP A 213 6.65 16.77 2.90
CA ASP A 213 6.33 15.48 3.49
C ASP A 213 7.50 14.51 3.33
N GLY A 214 7.70 13.71 4.38
CA GLY A 214 8.66 12.62 4.38
C GLY A 214 10.12 13.06 4.28
N ILE A 215 11.00 12.06 4.23
CA ILE A 215 12.45 12.23 4.18
C ILE A 215 13.04 11.22 3.22
N VAL A 216 14.05 11.64 2.45
CA VAL A 216 14.96 10.72 1.75
C VAL A 216 16.39 10.93 2.25
N CYS A 217 17.05 9.85 2.67
CA CYS A 217 18.44 9.84 3.09
C CYS A 217 19.16 8.65 2.43
N GLY A 218 19.90 8.91 1.35
CA GLY A 218 20.56 7.88 0.57
C GLY A 218 19.57 6.92 -0.07
N ARG A 219 19.47 5.68 0.44
CA ARG A 219 18.57 4.62 -0.04
C ARG A 219 17.47 4.26 0.95
N ILE A 220 17.25 5.15 1.92
CA ILE A 220 16.21 5.04 2.93
C ILE A 220 15.26 6.20 2.69
N ALA A 221 13.98 5.91 2.58
CA ALA A 221 12.94 6.90 2.40
C ALA A 221 11.77 6.64 3.35
N GLY A 222 11.07 7.69 3.74
CA GLY A 222 9.84 7.59 4.49
C GLY A 222 8.89 8.74 4.18
N THR A 223 7.59 8.51 4.25
CA THR A 223 6.54 9.47 3.83
C THR A 223 5.19 9.13 4.44
N TYR A 224 4.33 10.14 4.61
CA TYR A 224 2.92 9.95 5.00
C TYR A 224 1.97 9.73 3.83
N PHE A 225 2.43 9.89 2.59
CA PHE A 225 1.61 9.67 1.41
C PHE A 225 1.29 8.18 1.22
N HIS A 226 0.01 7.88 1.21
CA HIS A 226 -0.56 6.62 0.72
C HIS A 226 -0.90 6.72 -0.77
N GLY A 227 -1.07 5.57 -1.44
CA GLY A 227 -1.33 5.54 -2.89
C GLY A 227 -0.13 5.91 -3.75
N LEU A 228 1.10 5.91 -3.22
CA LEU A 228 2.31 6.26 -3.98
C LEU A 228 2.45 5.46 -5.26
N PHE A 229 2.25 4.13 -5.18
CA PHE A 229 2.46 3.25 -6.32
C PHE A 229 1.33 3.30 -7.36
N ASP A 230 0.22 3.98 -7.04
CA ASP A 230 -0.85 4.27 -7.98
C ASP A 230 -0.45 5.37 -8.99
N ASN A 231 0.70 6.03 -8.80
CA ASN A 231 1.26 7.02 -9.70
C ASN A 231 2.25 6.34 -10.68
N PRO A 232 1.87 6.03 -11.93
CA PRO A 232 2.67 5.15 -12.78
C PRO A 232 4.06 5.71 -13.11
N GLU A 233 4.15 7.03 -13.32
CA GLU A 233 5.41 7.71 -13.63
C GLU A 233 6.37 7.68 -12.43
N PHE A 234 5.87 7.96 -11.23
CA PHE A 234 6.65 7.82 -10.01
C PHE A 234 7.08 6.37 -9.78
N THR A 235 6.16 5.40 -9.91
CA THR A 235 6.47 3.98 -9.73
C THR A 235 7.57 3.53 -10.70
N GLN A 236 7.50 3.91 -11.96
CA GLN A 236 8.50 3.58 -12.97
C GLN A 236 9.89 4.16 -12.63
N GLU A 237 9.94 5.45 -12.29
CA GLU A 237 11.20 6.12 -11.94
C GLU A 237 11.80 5.57 -10.63
N PHE A 238 10.97 5.34 -9.61
CA PHE A 238 11.42 4.81 -8.33
C PHE A 238 11.95 3.38 -8.47
N LEU A 239 11.23 2.47 -9.15
CA LEU A 239 11.71 1.11 -9.37
C LEU A 239 12.98 1.08 -10.25
N SER A 240 13.10 1.99 -11.23
CA SER A 240 14.32 2.15 -12.03
C SER A 240 15.52 2.58 -11.18
N LEU A 241 15.30 3.51 -10.24
CA LEU A 241 16.32 3.95 -9.30
C LEU A 241 16.81 2.79 -8.41
N VAL A 242 15.88 2.00 -7.87
CA VAL A 242 16.21 0.82 -7.04
C VAL A 242 16.98 -0.22 -7.87
N ALA A 243 16.52 -0.52 -9.08
CA ALA A 243 17.19 -1.48 -9.96
C ALA A 243 18.62 -1.02 -10.30
N LYS A 244 18.81 0.27 -10.56
CA LYS A 244 20.13 0.87 -10.81
C LYS A 244 21.04 0.78 -9.58
N SER A 245 20.54 1.04 -8.36
CA SER A 245 21.36 0.93 -7.15
C SER A 245 21.78 -0.51 -6.85
N ARG A 246 20.95 -1.48 -7.22
CA ARG A 246 21.22 -2.92 -7.16
C ARG A 246 22.02 -3.46 -8.34
N ARG A 247 22.29 -2.62 -9.36
CA ARG A 247 22.95 -3.00 -10.63
C ARG A 247 22.26 -4.17 -11.34
N LEU A 248 20.93 -4.19 -11.28
CA LEU A 248 20.12 -5.19 -11.97
C LEU A 248 20.08 -4.90 -13.47
N THR A 249 19.95 -5.96 -14.28
CA THR A 249 19.65 -5.84 -15.72
C THR A 249 18.16 -5.59 -15.97
N TRP A 250 17.32 -5.76 -14.94
CA TRP A 250 15.88 -5.53 -14.98
C TRP A 250 15.55 -4.06 -15.25
N ARG A 251 14.46 -3.84 -15.99
CA ARG A 251 13.86 -2.52 -16.22
C ARG A 251 12.35 -2.63 -16.04
N PRO A 252 11.70 -1.61 -15.47
CA PRO A 252 10.25 -1.63 -15.36
C PRO A 252 9.62 -1.70 -16.76
N PRO A 253 8.67 -2.60 -16.98
CA PRO A 253 7.93 -2.64 -18.24
C PRO A 253 7.14 -1.35 -18.41
N ASN A 254 6.86 -0.97 -19.66
CA ASN A 254 5.88 0.09 -19.93
C ASN A 254 4.48 -0.47 -19.64
N PHE A 255 4.09 -0.41 -18.36
CA PHE A 255 2.84 -0.94 -17.85
C PHE A 255 2.17 0.14 -17.02
N ARG A 256 0.91 0.43 -17.37
CA ARG A 256 0.06 1.38 -16.63
C ARG A 256 -1.10 0.59 -16.05
N TYR A 257 -1.13 0.51 -14.72
CA TYR A 257 -2.30 0.07 -14.00
C TYR A 257 -3.14 1.29 -13.63
N SER A 258 -4.43 1.24 -13.96
CA SER A 258 -5.41 2.25 -13.55
C SER A 258 -6.45 1.59 -12.68
N LYS A 259 -6.53 2.00 -11.41
CA LYS A 259 -7.60 1.58 -10.50
C LYS A 259 -8.96 2.03 -11.03
N ASP A 260 -9.04 3.25 -11.54
CA ASP A 260 -10.26 3.84 -12.09
C ASP A 260 -10.81 3.00 -13.24
N GLU A 261 -9.95 2.52 -14.14
CA GLU A 261 -10.39 1.63 -15.23
C GLU A 261 -10.97 0.30 -14.72
N GLN A 262 -10.49 -0.21 -13.58
CA GLN A 262 -11.05 -1.43 -12.99
C GLN A 262 -12.40 -1.17 -12.32
N TYR A 263 -12.57 -0.01 -11.67
CA TYR A 263 -13.86 0.41 -11.15
C TYR A 263 -14.86 0.71 -12.26
N ASP A 264 -14.45 1.33 -13.36
CA ASP A 264 -15.27 1.56 -14.54
C ASP A 264 -15.75 0.26 -15.16
N ARG A 265 -14.88 -0.76 -15.24
CA ARG A 265 -15.27 -2.12 -15.68
C ARG A 265 -16.31 -2.75 -14.76
N LEU A 266 -16.15 -2.60 -13.45
CA LEU A 266 -17.14 -3.10 -12.47
C LEU A 266 -18.47 -2.35 -12.60
N ALA A 267 -18.42 -1.02 -12.73
CA ALA A 267 -19.60 -0.17 -12.91
C ALA A 267 -20.35 -0.52 -14.20
N ALA A 268 -19.64 -0.69 -15.31
CA ALA A 268 -20.24 -1.12 -16.57
C ALA A 268 -20.92 -2.49 -16.43
N ALA A 269 -20.27 -3.46 -15.81
CA ALA A 269 -20.87 -4.76 -15.57
C ALA A 269 -22.10 -4.69 -14.63
N ALA A 270 -22.07 -3.81 -13.62
CA ALA A 270 -23.21 -3.58 -12.75
C ALA A 270 -24.39 -2.98 -13.52
N ILE A 271 -24.15 -2.00 -14.39
CA ILE A 271 -25.18 -1.38 -15.26
C ILE A 271 -25.78 -2.43 -16.22
N ASP A 272 -24.96 -3.30 -16.80
CA ASP A 272 -25.42 -4.28 -17.77
C ASP A 272 -26.22 -5.44 -17.15
N HIS A 273 -26.00 -5.72 -15.86
CA HIS A 273 -26.51 -6.93 -15.20
C HIS A 273 -27.44 -6.70 -14.01
N LEU A 274 -27.57 -5.46 -13.53
CA LEU A 274 -28.41 -5.09 -12.40
C LEU A 274 -29.43 -4.01 -12.79
N ASP A 275 -30.59 -4.04 -12.13
CA ASP A 275 -31.63 -3.01 -12.18
C ASP A 275 -31.19 -1.80 -11.32
N ILE A 276 -30.24 -1.05 -11.86
CA ILE A 276 -29.62 0.10 -11.18
C ILE A 276 -30.64 1.20 -10.88
N ASP A 277 -31.59 1.45 -11.79
CA ASP A 277 -32.63 2.46 -11.61
C ASP A 277 -33.46 2.16 -10.36
N ARG A 278 -33.92 0.91 -10.21
CA ARG A 278 -34.69 0.49 -9.05
C ARG A 278 -33.89 0.49 -7.75
N ILE A 279 -32.59 0.21 -7.80
CA ILE A 279 -31.69 0.36 -6.65
C ILE A 279 -31.63 1.83 -6.22
N TYR A 280 -31.50 2.77 -7.17
CA TYR A 280 -31.49 4.20 -6.86
C TYR A 280 -32.82 4.70 -6.29
N GLU A 281 -33.96 4.20 -6.78
CA GLU A 281 -35.27 4.51 -6.21
C GLU A 281 -35.39 4.11 -4.73
N LEU A 282 -34.70 3.05 -4.29
CA LEU A 282 -34.73 2.57 -2.90
C LEU A 282 -33.78 3.32 -1.96
N LEU A 283 -32.80 4.04 -2.50
CA LEU A 283 -31.84 4.84 -1.72
C LEU A 283 -32.37 6.26 -1.44
N GLN A 284 -33.45 6.67 -2.10
CA GLN A 284 -34.15 7.95 -1.88
C GLN A 284 -35.16 7.84 -0.75
#